data_AF-A0A4Z2C9V4-F1
#
_entry.id   AF-A0A4Z2C9V4-F1
#
_cell.length_a   1.000
_cell.length_b   1.000
_cell.length_c   1.000
_cell.angle_alpha   90.00
_cell.angle_beta   90.00
_cell.angle_gamma   90.00
#
_symmetry.space_group_name_H-M   'P 1'
#
loop_
_entity.id
_entity.type
_entity.pdbx_description
1 polymer ?
#
loop_
_entity_poly.entity_id
_entity_poly.type
_entity_poly.pdbx_seq_one_letter_code
_entity_poly.pdbx_strand_id
1 'polypeptide(L)'
;MGKKGKKEKKVKGAEKTAAKMEKKVSNRSKREEEDLEALIAQFQTLDAKKTQVIEIPCPPPSPRLNASLCAHPEKDELILFGGEFFNGQKDYLYNDLYFYNIRKNCWLKSEIPNPPPPRCSHQAVVVAQGGGQLWVFGGEFASPNGEQFYHYKDLWVLHLATQTWENIKAPGGPSGRSGHRMVASKKQLLVFGGFHENSRDFVYYNDVYSFSLDTFSWCRLSPAGFGPSPRSACQMTPTPDGTGVIIYGGYSKLRVKKDVEKGTIHSDMFLLKREAKEGQEKWTWARVSPSGSKPPPRSGFSLAVGPAGRAVLFGGVCDEEEEESLSGDFYNDLYLYDIAKNRWFPGLLRGNKPEKKKRRRGKKPEEGGEKEEEEEEEAEQAAAQAAAEVIKEFVAEDGTVMTIKEAGPVLQEEEEEEEEEEEDTAAAPAVEPCPRSNAMATVHQGKLFLYGGMFEVGNRQVTLNDFYCMDLHKMDQWEVLVKMDPKSQEWLDESESDGDEEDEEEEEANGAGGGDEEEDESEDEEEEEDEHPAVQEGEELSGYQSRTQQYWVGLARTNMGPDAKDKKVAKVALAMAKVFYEDQ
;
A
#
# COMPACT_ATOMS: atom_id res chain seq x y z
N MET A 1 62.43 2.19 24.55
CA MET A 1 61.21 3.00 24.77
C MET A 1 60.77 3.61 23.44
N GLY A 2 59.53 3.44 22.96
CA GLY A 2 59.12 4.12 21.72
C GLY A 2 57.82 3.68 21.01
N LYS A 3 57.23 2.52 21.31
CA LYS A 3 56.03 2.03 20.56
C LYS A 3 54.66 2.38 21.16
N LYS A 4 54.56 2.82 22.43
CA LYS A 4 53.25 3.15 23.06
C LYS A 4 52.66 4.52 22.64
N GLY A 5 53.47 5.56 22.49
CA GLY A 5 52.98 6.92 22.20
C GLY A 5 52.48 7.18 20.77
N LYS A 6 52.89 6.35 19.78
CA LYS A 6 52.41 6.47 18.38
C LYS A 6 50.99 5.91 18.22
N LYS A 7 50.61 4.88 18.98
CA LYS A 7 49.24 4.32 18.97
C LYS A 7 48.24 5.29 19.61
N GLU A 8 48.56 5.89 20.75
CA GLU A 8 47.69 6.89 21.40
C GLU A 8 47.49 8.16 20.57
N LYS A 9 48.54 8.66 19.88
CA LYS A 9 48.39 9.80 18.95
C LYS A 9 47.55 9.46 17.72
N LYS A 10 47.65 8.23 17.20
CA LYS A 10 46.86 7.79 16.04
C LYS A 10 45.39 7.57 16.42
N VAL A 11 45.11 7.05 17.63
CA VAL A 11 43.74 6.94 18.18
C VAL A 11 43.12 8.32 18.42
N LYS A 12 43.85 9.26 19.04
CA LYS A 12 43.37 10.66 19.21
C LYS A 12 43.17 11.40 17.88
N GLY A 13 43.94 11.07 16.85
CA GLY A 13 43.73 11.60 15.49
C GLY A 13 42.46 11.07 14.86
N ALA A 14 42.23 9.75 14.95
CA ALA A 14 41.01 9.10 14.46
C ALA A 14 39.74 9.59 15.17
N GLU A 15 39.77 9.76 16.50
CA GLU A 15 38.65 10.30 17.27
C GLU A 15 38.31 11.75 16.88
N LYS A 16 39.32 12.59 16.62
CA LYS A 16 39.09 13.97 16.14
C LYS A 16 38.50 14.01 14.74
N THR A 17 38.94 13.11 13.86
CA THR A 17 38.38 13.00 12.51
C THR A 17 36.94 12.51 12.56
N ALA A 18 36.63 11.48 13.37
CA ALA A 18 35.27 10.98 13.58
C ALA A 18 34.35 12.08 14.11
N ALA A 19 34.75 12.82 15.15
CA ALA A 19 33.96 13.92 15.69
C ALA A 19 33.73 15.06 14.69
N LYS A 20 34.71 15.36 13.81
CA LYS A 20 34.53 16.36 12.74
C LYS A 20 33.55 15.86 11.68
N MET A 21 33.62 14.58 11.33
CA MET A 21 32.71 13.92 10.39
C MET A 21 31.28 13.90 10.94
N GLU A 22 31.10 13.51 12.20
CA GLU A 22 29.82 13.58 12.91
C GLU A 22 29.26 15.00 12.96
N LYS A 23 30.10 16.02 13.19
CA LYS A 23 29.63 17.41 13.15
C LYS A 23 29.19 17.83 11.74
N LYS A 24 29.92 17.42 10.69
CA LYS A 24 29.56 17.72 9.29
C LYS A 24 28.22 17.07 8.93
N VAL A 25 28.04 15.79 9.23
CA VAL A 25 26.77 15.06 8.99
C VAL A 25 25.62 15.72 9.78
N SER A 26 25.87 16.24 10.98
CA SER A 26 24.82 16.84 11.81
C SER A 26 24.38 18.20 11.29
N ASN A 27 25.32 18.94 10.71
CA ASN A 27 25.01 20.21 10.08
C ASN A 27 24.27 20.00 8.76
N ARG A 28 24.64 18.96 7.98
CA ARG A 28 23.94 18.58 6.76
C ARG A 28 22.48 18.21 7.08
N SER A 29 22.26 17.28 8.02
CA SER A 29 20.90 16.86 8.40
C SER A 29 20.01 18.00 8.90
N LYS A 30 20.60 19.01 9.57
CA LYS A 30 19.86 20.20 10.03
C LYS A 30 19.44 21.10 8.88
N ARG A 31 20.34 21.33 7.92
CA ARG A 31 20.03 22.13 6.73
C ARG A 31 18.92 21.48 5.92
N GLU A 32 19.04 20.18 5.74
CA GLU A 32 18.05 19.30 5.09
C GLU A 32 16.66 19.36 5.76
N GLU A 33 16.61 19.26 7.09
CA GLU A 33 15.38 19.46 7.86
C GLU A 33 14.80 20.88 7.70
N GLU A 34 15.65 21.92 7.72
CA GLU A 34 15.25 23.31 7.47
C GLU A 34 14.68 23.49 6.04
N ASP A 35 15.24 22.80 5.04
CA ASP A 35 14.77 22.82 3.66
C ASP A 35 13.38 22.17 3.53
N LEU A 36 13.14 21.04 4.22
CA LEU A 36 11.81 20.42 4.30
C LEU A 36 10.78 21.32 5.00
N GLU A 37 11.14 21.95 6.12
CA GLU A 37 10.27 22.88 6.82
C GLU A 37 9.91 24.09 5.94
N ALA A 38 10.87 24.60 5.16
CA ALA A 38 10.65 25.68 4.21
C ALA A 38 9.69 25.27 3.08
N LEU A 39 9.85 24.07 2.53
CA LEU A 39 8.95 23.53 1.49
C LEU A 39 7.53 23.33 2.03
N ILE A 40 7.39 22.78 3.25
CA ILE A 40 6.10 22.65 3.93
C ILE A 40 5.46 24.03 4.15
N ALA A 41 6.23 25.03 4.57
CA ALA A 41 5.74 26.40 4.74
C ALA A 41 5.30 27.04 3.43
N GLN A 42 5.96 26.71 2.31
CA GLN A 42 5.55 27.13 0.98
C GLN A 42 4.17 26.55 0.61
N PHE A 43 3.96 25.24 0.81
CA PHE A 43 2.64 24.61 0.60
C PHE A 43 1.55 25.27 1.44
N GLN A 44 1.83 25.50 2.73
CA GLN A 44 0.90 26.19 3.62
C GLN A 44 0.57 27.61 3.13
N THR A 45 1.55 28.33 2.60
CA THR A 45 1.35 29.69 2.04
C THR A 45 0.49 29.65 0.78
N LEU A 46 0.66 28.64 -0.08
CA LEU A 46 -0.18 28.44 -1.26
C LEU A 46 -1.62 28.09 -0.86
N ASP A 47 -1.79 27.20 0.12
CA ASP A 47 -3.10 26.80 0.62
C ASP A 47 -3.83 27.93 1.37
N ALA A 48 -3.10 28.81 2.06
CA ALA A 48 -3.68 29.98 2.72
C ALA A 48 -4.27 31.00 1.73
N LYS A 49 -3.90 30.94 0.44
CA LYS A 49 -4.53 31.76 -0.61
C LYS A 49 -5.94 31.28 -0.96
N LYS A 50 -6.27 30.01 -0.67
CA LYS A 50 -7.62 29.46 -0.85
C LYS A 50 -8.50 29.97 0.28
N THR A 51 -9.51 30.77 -0.04
CA THR A 51 -10.37 31.44 0.96
C THR A 51 -11.80 30.92 0.99
N GLN A 52 -12.17 30.06 0.03
CA GLN A 52 -13.51 29.52 -0.11
C GLN A 52 -13.44 28.02 -0.30
N VAL A 53 -14.50 27.32 0.13
CA VAL A 53 -14.67 25.91 -0.16
C VAL A 53 -15.11 25.75 -1.60
N ILE A 54 -14.36 24.96 -2.37
CA ILE A 54 -14.66 24.66 -3.77
C ILE A 54 -14.83 23.15 -3.90
N GLU A 55 -15.95 22.72 -4.48
CA GLU A 55 -16.23 21.31 -4.74
C GLU A 55 -16.32 21.08 -6.24
N ILE A 56 -15.51 20.15 -6.74
CA ILE A 56 -15.32 19.91 -8.18
C ILE A 56 -15.58 18.44 -8.46
N PRO A 57 -16.61 18.09 -9.26
CA PRO A 57 -16.75 16.74 -9.78
C PRO A 57 -15.49 16.34 -10.55
N CYS A 58 -14.92 15.19 -10.24
CA CYS A 58 -13.61 14.80 -10.74
C CYS A 58 -13.60 13.32 -11.18
N PRO A 59 -12.63 12.90 -12.01
CA PRO A 59 -12.33 11.49 -12.19
C PRO A 59 -11.87 10.85 -10.86
N PRO A 60 -11.70 9.52 -10.82
CA PRO A 60 -11.04 8.86 -9.71
C PRO A 60 -9.69 9.51 -9.38
N PRO A 61 -9.27 9.52 -8.09
CA PRO A 61 -8.00 10.10 -7.69
C PRO A 61 -6.81 9.44 -8.40
N SER A 62 -5.66 10.12 -8.38
CA SER A 62 -4.41 9.56 -8.92
C SER A 62 -3.97 8.30 -8.15
N PRO A 63 -3.06 7.49 -8.73
CA PRO A 63 -2.39 6.41 -8.01
C PRO A 63 -1.83 6.88 -6.69
N ARG A 64 -2.09 6.10 -5.63
CA ARG A 64 -1.56 6.40 -4.31
C ARG A 64 -1.62 5.23 -3.35
N LEU A 65 -0.75 5.29 -2.37
CA LEU A 65 -0.71 4.43 -1.20
C LEU A 65 -0.60 5.28 0.08
N ASN A 66 -0.68 4.64 1.24
CA ASN A 66 -0.45 5.28 2.55
C ASN A 66 -1.33 6.52 2.84
N ALA A 67 -2.50 6.62 2.18
CA ALA A 67 -3.54 7.59 2.49
C ALA A 67 -4.55 7.03 3.50
N SER A 68 -5.53 7.86 3.88
CA SER A 68 -6.67 7.41 4.70
C SER A 68 -7.96 7.35 3.90
N LEU A 69 -8.61 6.19 3.88
CA LEU A 69 -9.98 6.01 3.37
C LEU A 69 -10.93 5.71 4.54
N CYS A 70 -11.94 6.56 4.73
CA CYS A 70 -12.89 6.48 5.83
C CYS A 70 -14.33 6.57 5.34
N ALA A 71 -15.26 5.83 5.96
CA ALA A 71 -16.68 6.01 5.73
C ALA A 71 -17.20 7.31 6.40
N HIS A 72 -18.02 8.07 5.69
CA HIS A 72 -18.72 9.23 6.25
C HIS A 72 -19.74 8.73 7.32
N PRO A 73 -19.86 9.39 8.48
CA PRO A 73 -20.63 8.83 9.60
C PRO A 73 -22.15 8.84 9.34
N GLU A 74 -22.63 9.79 8.52
CA GLU A 74 -24.07 10.03 8.29
C GLU A 74 -24.52 9.91 6.82
N LYS A 75 -23.59 9.86 5.86
CA LYS A 75 -23.89 9.92 4.42
C LYS A 75 -23.35 8.65 3.76
N ASP A 76 -23.91 8.30 2.60
CA ASP A 76 -23.39 7.22 1.75
C ASP A 76 -22.21 7.70 0.91
N GLU A 77 -21.18 8.15 1.62
CA GLU A 77 -19.98 8.74 1.06
C GLU A 77 -18.74 8.15 1.74
N LEU A 78 -17.66 7.98 0.99
CA LEU A 78 -16.34 7.70 1.52
C LEU A 78 -15.48 8.95 1.41
N ILE A 79 -14.52 9.08 2.31
CA ILE A 79 -13.62 10.21 2.44
C ILE A 79 -12.20 9.68 2.23
N LEU A 80 -11.50 10.20 1.23
CA LEU A 80 -10.10 9.90 0.95
C LEU A 80 -9.27 11.15 1.21
N PHE A 81 -8.19 11.02 1.98
CA PHE A 81 -7.30 12.14 2.30
C PHE A 81 -5.83 11.75 2.24
N GLY A 82 -5.04 12.57 1.54
CA GLY A 82 -3.58 12.51 1.47
C GLY A 82 -3.02 11.31 0.71
N GLY A 83 -1.90 10.79 1.20
CA GLY A 83 -1.15 9.68 0.60
C GLY A 83 0.05 10.14 -0.22
N GLU A 84 0.69 9.19 -0.88
CA GLU A 84 1.88 9.43 -1.71
C GLU A 84 1.84 8.65 -3.02
N PHE A 85 2.73 9.03 -3.94
CA PHE A 85 3.01 8.36 -5.20
C PHE A 85 4.49 8.54 -5.53
N PHE A 86 5.15 7.43 -5.88
CA PHE A 86 6.51 7.42 -6.38
C PHE A 86 6.50 7.03 -7.85
N ASN A 87 7.20 7.80 -8.70
CA ASN A 87 7.24 7.57 -10.15
C ASN A 87 8.58 6.98 -10.65
N GLY A 88 9.44 6.47 -9.76
CA GLY A 88 10.77 5.98 -10.10
C GLY A 88 11.89 6.99 -9.82
N GLN A 89 11.57 8.30 -9.76
CA GLN A 89 12.56 9.34 -9.48
C GLN A 89 12.16 10.27 -8.33
N LYS A 90 10.86 10.57 -8.22
CA LYS A 90 10.35 11.57 -7.29
C LYS A 90 9.18 11.07 -6.46
N ASP A 91 9.19 11.44 -5.18
CA ASP A 91 8.09 11.27 -4.25
C ASP A 91 7.13 12.46 -4.30
N TYR A 92 5.86 12.15 -4.58
CA TYR A 92 4.76 13.10 -4.57
C TYR A 92 3.87 12.83 -3.37
N LEU A 93 3.74 13.82 -2.48
CA LEU A 93 2.83 13.73 -1.35
C LEU A 93 1.61 14.62 -1.54
N TYR A 94 0.47 14.14 -1.06
CA TYR A 94 -0.80 14.80 -1.26
C TYR A 94 -1.42 15.32 0.05
N ASN A 95 -2.16 16.42 -0.05
CA ASN A 95 -3.13 16.88 0.97
C ASN A 95 -4.53 17.11 0.37
N ASP A 96 -4.80 16.52 -0.79
CA ASP A 96 -6.11 16.60 -1.41
C ASP A 96 -7.14 15.77 -0.63
N LEU A 97 -8.39 16.25 -0.70
CA LEU A 97 -9.54 15.66 -0.03
C LEU A 97 -10.57 15.29 -1.09
N TYR A 98 -10.94 14.02 -1.11
CA TYR A 98 -11.98 13.52 -2.01
C TYR A 98 -13.14 12.91 -1.24
N PHE A 99 -14.33 13.07 -1.81
CA PHE A 99 -15.54 12.38 -1.41
C PHE A 99 -16.00 11.48 -2.55
N TYR A 100 -16.20 10.19 -2.27
CA TYR A 100 -16.79 9.25 -3.20
C TYR A 100 -18.25 9.01 -2.83
N ASN A 101 -19.18 9.36 -3.71
CA ASN A 101 -20.59 9.11 -3.50
C ASN A 101 -20.96 7.68 -3.95
N ILE A 102 -21.29 6.82 -2.98
CA ILE A 102 -21.49 5.39 -3.23
C ILE A 102 -22.69 5.14 -4.14
N ARG A 103 -23.78 5.89 -3.95
CA ARG A 103 -25.02 5.68 -4.73
C ARG A 103 -24.91 6.20 -6.16
N LYS A 104 -24.16 7.28 -6.37
CA LYS A 104 -23.97 7.91 -7.68
C LYS A 104 -22.76 7.36 -8.44
N ASN A 105 -21.89 6.61 -7.76
CA ASN A 105 -20.61 6.15 -8.29
C ASN A 105 -19.80 7.30 -8.92
N CYS A 106 -19.59 8.37 -8.15
CA CYS A 106 -18.86 9.54 -8.62
C CYS A 106 -17.95 10.14 -7.55
N TRP A 107 -16.84 10.71 -7.98
CA TRP A 107 -15.87 11.39 -7.13
C TRP A 107 -16.07 12.90 -7.15
N LEU A 108 -15.80 13.52 -6.00
CA LEU A 108 -15.81 14.95 -5.79
C LEU A 108 -14.52 15.35 -5.09
N LYS A 109 -13.74 16.25 -5.68
CA LYS A 109 -12.59 16.88 -5.03
C LYS A 109 -13.09 18.09 -4.25
N SER A 110 -12.74 18.17 -2.96
CA SER A 110 -13.11 19.28 -2.09
C SER A 110 -11.88 20.05 -1.68
N GLU A 111 -11.81 21.33 -2.08
CA GLU A 111 -10.75 22.24 -1.71
C GLU A 111 -11.22 23.11 -0.55
N ILE A 112 -10.91 22.66 0.66
CA ILE A 112 -11.24 23.36 1.90
C ILE A 112 -10.03 24.21 2.33
N PRO A 113 -10.22 25.51 2.65
CA PRO A 113 -9.14 26.37 3.13
C PRO A 113 -8.37 25.81 4.33
N ASN A 114 -7.07 26.11 4.37
CA ASN A 114 -6.15 25.77 5.47
C ASN A 114 -6.12 24.27 5.85
N PRO A 115 -5.97 23.35 4.88
CA PRO A 115 -5.83 21.93 5.17
C PRO A 115 -4.50 21.65 5.92
N PRO A 116 -4.39 20.48 6.56
CA PRO A 116 -3.09 19.95 6.95
C PRO A 116 -2.11 19.91 5.75
N PRO A 117 -0.81 20.14 5.97
CA PRO A 117 0.20 19.94 4.94
C PRO A 117 0.17 18.54 4.30
N PRO A 118 0.71 18.40 3.07
CA PRO A 118 0.86 17.11 2.38
C PRO A 118 1.49 16.05 3.27
N ARG A 119 0.88 14.85 3.28
CA ARG A 119 1.30 13.78 4.18
C ARG A 119 0.86 12.39 3.73
N CYS A 120 1.72 11.42 3.99
CA CYS A 120 1.43 9.99 3.91
C CYS A 120 1.61 9.35 5.30
N SER A 121 1.27 8.06 5.40
CA SER A 121 1.50 7.23 6.61
C SER A 121 0.90 7.83 7.90
N HIS A 122 -0.08 8.71 7.74
CA HIS A 122 -0.85 9.34 8.80
C HIS A 122 -2.02 8.44 9.17
N GLN A 123 -2.77 8.83 10.20
CA GLN A 123 -4.03 8.16 10.51
C GLN A 123 -5.19 9.13 10.57
N ALA A 124 -6.24 8.82 9.81
CA ALA A 124 -7.52 9.48 9.92
C ALA A 124 -8.56 8.58 10.61
N VAL A 125 -9.39 9.20 11.45
CA VAL A 125 -10.50 8.54 12.13
C VAL A 125 -11.72 9.44 12.07
N VAL A 126 -12.85 8.87 11.66
CA VAL A 126 -14.15 9.54 11.66
C VAL A 126 -14.86 9.33 13.00
N VAL A 127 -15.41 10.41 13.56
CA VAL A 127 -16.36 10.36 14.67
C VAL A 127 -17.65 11.06 14.27
N ALA A 128 -18.80 10.57 14.74
CA ALA A 128 -20.12 11.11 14.39
C ALA A 128 -20.48 12.42 15.14
N GLN A 129 -19.64 12.88 16.06
CA GLN A 129 -19.89 14.10 16.83
C GLN A 129 -20.03 15.32 15.90
N GLY A 130 -20.99 16.20 16.21
CA GLY A 130 -21.13 17.50 15.52
C GLY A 130 -21.50 17.41 14.03
N GLY A 131 -22.20 16.37 13.60
CA GLY A 131 -22.51 16.14 12.18
C GLY A 131 -21.36 15.48 11.39
N GLY A 132 -20.37 14.96 12.10
CA GLY A 132 -19.22 14.26 11.54
C GLY A 132 -17.93 15.07 11.64
N GLN A 133 -16.88 14.42 12.12
CA GLN A 133 -15.54 14.98 12.21
C GLN A 133 -14.51 13.95 11.74
N LEU A 134 -13.60 14.35 10.86
CA LEU A 134 -12.44 13.56 10.46
C LEU A 134 -11.21 14.07 11.21
N TRP A 135 -10.70 13.25 12.13
CA TRP A 135 -9.51 13.55 12.91
C TRP A 135 -8.28 12.96 12.25
N VAL A 136 -7.24 13.75 12.03
CA VAL A 136 -5.97 13.33 11.41
C VAL A 136 -4.82 13.59 12.35
N PHE A 137 -4.00 12.58 12.63
CA PHE A 137 -2.81 12.71 13.46
C PHE A 137 -1.56 12.23 12.70
N GLY A 138 -0.46 12.96 12.89
CA GLY A 138 0.87 12.60 12.44
C GLY A 138 0.99 12.35 10.93
N GLY A 139 1.82 11.36 10.59
CA GLY A 139 2.27 11.10 9.22
C GLY A 139 3.65 11.70 8.96
N GLU A 140 4.10 11.61 7.72
CA GLU A 140 5.36 12.19 7.29
C GLU A 140 5.24 12.94 5.98
N PHE A 141 6.23 13.78 5.72
CA PHE A 141 6.49 14.39 4.44
C PHE A 141 7.89 14.00 3.97
N ALA A 142 7.98 13.29 2.85
CA ALA A 142 9.26 12.93 2.26
C ALA A 142 9.78 14.05 1.35
N SER A 143 11.09 14.22 1.30
CA SER A 143 11.73 15.06 0.28
C SER A 143 11.41 14.51 -1.12
N PRO A 144 11.41 15.36 -2.17
CA PRO A 144 11.13 14.88 -3.52
C PRO A 144 12.05 13.75 -3.99
N ASN A 145 13.26 13.62 -3.44
CA ASN A 145 14.21 12.53 -3.76
C ASN A 145 14.10 11.32 -2.82
N GLY A 146 13.13 11.28 -1.89
CA GLY A 146 12.91 10.16 -0.97
C GLY A 146 13.95 9.95 0.13
N GLU A 147 14.96 10.83 0.24
CA GLU A 147 16.08 10.62 1.18
C GLU A 147 15.81 11.11 2.62
N GLN A 148 14.83 12.00 2.80
CA GLN A 148 14.59 12.67 4.08
C GLN A 148 13.11 12.72 4.42
N PHE A 149 12.83 12.64 5.72
CA PHE A 149 11.46 12.58 6.21
C PHE A 149 11.23 13.62 7.31
N TYR A 150 10.17 14.40 7.15
CA TYR A 150 9.63 15.26 8.19
C TYR A 150 8.43 14.58 8.84
N HIS A 151 8.58 14.12 10.10
CA HIS A 151 7.47 13.47 10.81
C HIS A 151 6.59 14.46 11.57
N TYR A 152 5.32 14.54 11.17
CA TYR A 152 4.34 15.40 11.81
C TYR A 152 3.96 14.91 13.21
N LYS A 153 3.75 15.87 14.13
CA LYS A 153 3.22 15.66 15.49
C LYS A 153 1.88 16.36 15.75
N ASP A 154 1.31 16.94 14.69
CA ASP A 154 0.11 17.75 14.77
C ASP A 154 -1.17 16.90 14.79
N LEU A 155 -2.22 17.46 15.37
CA LEU A 155 -3.56 16.90 15.37
C LEU A 155 -4.48 17.88 14.65
N TRP A 156 -5.17 17.39 13.63
CA TRP A 156 -6.13 18.16 12.85
C TRP A 156 -7.52 17.55 12.96
N VAL A 157 -8.53 18.40 12.85
CA VAL A 157 -9.91 17.97 12.68
C VAL A 157 -10.53 18.71 11.50
N LEU A 158 -11.17 17.96 10.61
CA LEU A 158 -12.10 18.50 9.63
C LEU A 158 -13.51 18.32 10.17
N HIS A 159 -14.19 19.44 10.41
CA HIS A 159 -15.61 19.46 10.75
C HIS A 159 -16.41 19.28 9.46
N LEU A 160 -16.99 18.09 9.23
CA LEU A 160 -17.64 17.73 7.97
C LEU A 160 -18.91 18.54 7.71
N ALA A 161 -19.64 18.90 8.77
CA ALA A 161 -20.86 19.70 8.67
C ALA A 161 -20.61 21.14 8.20
N THR A 162 -19.48 21.74 8.61
CA THR A 162 -19.12 23.12 8.27
C THR A 162 -18.07 23.23 7.18
N GLN A 163 -17.45 22.11 6.81
CA GLN A 163 -16.32 22.04 5.87
C GLN A 163 -15.18 22.96 6.28
N THR A 164 -14.71 22.80 7.52
CA THR A 164 -13.64 23.63 8.08
C THR A 164 -12.57 22.77 8.74
N TRP A 165 -11.32 22.99 8.34
CA TRP A 165 -10.15 22.44 9.02
C TRP A 165 -9.77 23.26 10.24
N GLU A 166 -9.35 22.57 11.30
CA GLU A 166 -8.84 23.16 12.52
C GLU A 166 -7.61 22.40 13.00
N ASN A 167 -6.53 23.13 13.31
CA ASN A 167 -5.34 22.58 13.94
C ASN A 167 -5.49 22.63 15.46
N ILE A 168 -5.57 21.46 16.09
CA ILE A 168 -5.80 21.33 17.52
C ILE A 168 -4.49 21.47 18.29
N LYS A 169 -4.35 22.60 18.98
CA LYS A 169 -3.19 22.91 19.83
C LYS A 169 -3.38 22.34 21.23
N ALA A 170 -3.01 21.07 21.42
CA ALA A 170 -3.05 20.40 22.72
C ALA A 170 -1.65 19.94 23.15
N PRO A 171 -1.09 20.42 24.28
CA PRO A 171 0.21 19.97 24.77
C PRO A 171 0.15 18.54 25.32
N GLY A 172 1.31 17.92 25.51
CA GLY A 172 1.42 16.58 26.11
C GLY A 172 1.05 15.42 25.17
N GLY A 173 0.90 15.69 23.88
CA GLY A 173 0.67 14.68 22.85
C GLY A 173 1.89 13.83 22.51
N PRO A 174 1.73 12.86 21.59
CA PRO A 174 2.82 12.02 21.11
C PRO A 174 3.88 12.84 20.35
N SER A 175 5.10 12.30 20.24
CA SER A 175 6.14 12.82 19.34
C SER A 175 5.73 12.69 17.87
N GLY A 176 6.41 13.41 16.98
CA GLY A 176 6.20 13.31 15.54
C GLY A 176 6.49 11.90 15.05
N ARG A 177 5.56 11.32 14.27
CA ARG A 177 5.62 9.90 13.90
C ARG A 177 4.74 9.58 12.70
N SER A 178 5.15 8.59 11.93
CA SER A 178 4.41 7.96 10.84
C SER A 178 4.20 6.47 11.10
N GLY A 179 3.33 5.82 10.33
CA GLY A 179 3.02 4.40 10.45
C GLY A 179 2.42 3.99 11.79
N HIS A 180 1.98 4.95 12.60
CA HIS A 180 1.26 4.69 13.84
C HIS A 180 -0.19 4.31 13.54
N ARG A 181 -0.92 3.82 14.55
CA ARG A 181 -2.35 3.60 14.43
C ARG A 181 -3.13 4.51 15.37
N MET A 182 -4.25 5.05 14.88
CA MET A 182 -5.22 5.79 15.67
C MET A 182 -6.61 5.17 15.48
N VAL A 183 -7.39 5.06 16.56
CA VAL A 183 -8.80 4.66 16.53
C VAL A 183 -9.63 5.48 17.50
N ALA A 184 -10.91 5.67 17.20
CA ALA A 184 -11.87 6.20 18.14
C ALA A 184 -12.42 5.06 19.01
N SER A 185 -12.41 5.26 20.32
CA SER A 185 -13.07 4.38 21.28
C SER A 185 -13.84 5.24 22.27
N LYS A 186 -15.17 5.13 22.22
CA LYS A 186 -16.09 6.00 22.97
C LYS A 186 -15.80 7.48 22.67
N LYS A 187 -15.34 8.24 23.68
CA LYS A 187 -15.05 9.68 23.59
C LYS A 187 -13.55 10.00 23.57
N GLN A 188 -12.74 9.02 23.20
CA GLN A 188 -11.29 9.15 23.18
C GLN A 188 -10.73 8.69 21.83
N LEU A 189 -9.72 9.39 21.33
CA LEU A 189 -8.85 8.86 20.28
C LEU A 189 -7.69 8.16 20.97
N LEU A 190 -7.42 6.92 20.60
CA LEU A 190 -6.27 6.16 21.09
C LEU A 190 -5.22 6.09 19.98
N VAL A 191 -3.97 6.40 20.33
CA VAL A 191 -2.81 6.33 19.43
C VAL A 191 -1.82 5.32 19.97
N PHE A 192 -1.31 4.45 19.10
CA PHE A 192 -0.31 3.45 19.44
C PHE A 192 0.78 3.37 18.37
N GLY A 193 2.02 3.25 18.84
CA GLY A 193 3.17 2.86 18.01
C GLY A 193 3.56 3.91 16.97
N GLY A 194 4.03 3.41 15.82
CA GLY A 194 4.63 4.19 14.75
C GLY A 194 6.14 4.21 14.83
N PHE A 195 6.74 4.95 13.91
CA PHE A 195 8.19 5.17 13.90
C PHE A 195 8.50 6.63 13.61
N HIS A 196 9.76 6.97 13.85
CA HIS A 196 10.35 8.26 13.52
C HIS A 196 11.77 7.99 13.06
N GLU A 197 12.13 8.55 11.94
CA GLU A 197 13.45 8.46 11.33
C GLU A 197 14.02 9.85 11.10
N ASN A 198 15.35 9.92 11.15
CA ASN A 198 16.14 11.04 10.67
C ASN A 198 17.36 10.45 9.95
N SER A 199 18.20 11.30 9.34
CA SER A 199 19.35 10.87 8.51
C SER A 199 20.42 10.02 9.24
N ARG A 200 20.24 9.66 10.52
CA ARG A 200 21.21 8.91 11.34
C ARG A 200 20.60 7.71 12.06
N ASP A 201 19.37 7.84 12.50
CA ASP A 201 18.76 6.89 13.41
C ASP A 201 17.25 6.84 13.22
N PHE A 202 16.68 5.69 13.55
CA PHE A 202 15.25 5.48 13.57
C PHE A 202 14.81 4.93 14.92
N VAL A 203 13.59 5.27 15.32
CA VAL A 203 12.98 4.81 16.56
C VAL A 203 11.59 4.32 16.26
N TYR A 204 11.33 3.06 16.60
CA TYR A 204 9.98 2.52 16.67
C TYR A 204 9.40 2.79 18.06
N TYR A 205 8.10 3.05 18.12
CA TYR A 205 7.39 3.33 19.36
C TYR A 205 6.44 2.19 19.76
N ASN A 206 6.16 2.08 21.06
CA ASN A 206 5.08 1.24 21.63
C ASN A 206 4.33 1.98 22.75
N ASP A 207 4.49 3.30 22.83
CA ASP A 207 3.74 4.13 23.76
C ASP A 207 2.27 4.21 23.35
N VAL A 208 1.42 4.51 24.33
CA VAL A 208 -0.02 4.68 24.12
C VAL A 208 -0.43 6.05 24.61
N TYR A 209 -1.18 6.76 23.77
CA TYR A 209 -1.77 8.04 24.12
C TYR A 209 -3.27 7.99 23.94
N SER A 210 -3.99 8.70 24.81
CA SER A 210 -5.40 9.00 24.65
C SER A 210 -5.60 10.50 24.49
N PHE A 211 -6.37 10.91 23.50
CA PHE A 211 -6.88 12.27 23.37
C PHE A 211 -8.36 12.29 23.75
N SER A 212 -8.74 13.13 24.71
CA SER A 212 -10.14 13.30 25.12
C SER A 212 -10.87 14.24 24.16
N LEU A 213 -11.95 13.75 23.54
CA LEU A 213 -12.82 14.56 22.67
C LEU A 213 -13.71 15.54 23.44
N ASP A 214 -13.84 15.36 24.76
CA ASP A 214 -14.60 16.29 25.61
C ASP A 214 -13.73 17.45 26.11
N THR A 215 -12.48 17.17 26.50
CA THR A 215 -11.58 18.14 27.15
C THR A 215 -10.44 18.63 26.28
N PHE A 216 -10.30 18.09 25.07
CA PHE A 216 -9.26 18.45 24.10
C PHE A 216 -7.85 18.34 24.68
N SER A 217 -7.62 17.28 25.46
CA SER A 217 -6.38 17.08 26.20
C SER A 217 -5.80 15.69 25.93
N TRP A 218 -4.49 15.65 25.71
CA TRP A 218 -3.73 14.42 25.65
C TRP A 218 -3.43 13.86 27.04
N CYS A 219 -3.39 12.54 27.12
CA CYS A 219 -2.88 11.81 28.26
C CYS A 219 -2.02 10.65 27.75
N ARG A 220 -0.77 10.57 28.21
CA ARG A 220 0.06 9.38 27.99
C ARG A 220 -0.42 8.30 28.95
N LEU A 221 -0.84 7.17 28.41
CA LEU A 221 -1.28 6.04 29.21
C LEU A 221 -0.07 5.22 29.67
N SER A 222 -0.21 4.62 30.85
CA SER A 222 0.77 3.67 31.40
C SER A 222 0.08 2.34 31.69
N PRO A 223 -0.26 1.53 30.65
CA PRO A 223 -0.96 0.28 30.87
C PRO A 223 -0.09 -0.72 31.63
N ALA A 224 -0.69 -1.47 32.56
CA ALA A 224 0.01 -2.54 33.26
C ALA A 224 0.08 -3.83 32.43
N GLY A 225 1.09 -4.66 32.66
CA GLY A 225 1.31 -5.92 31.94
C GLY A 225 2.26 -5.79 30.76
N PHE A 226 2.49 -6.90 30.06
CA PHE A 226 3.39 -6.96 28.91
C PHE A 226 2.62 -6.62 27.63
N GLY A 227 2.91 -5.43 27.08
CA GLY A 227 2.36 -4.97 25.82
C GLY A 227 3.20 -5.40 24.60
N PRO A 228 2.78 -4.99 23.40
CA PRO A 228 3.54 -5.21 22.18
C PRO A 228 4.93 -4.55 22.22
N SER A 229 5.88 -5.15 21.52
CA SER A 229 7.17 -4.50 21.23
C SER A 229 6.97 -3.25 20.36
N PRO A 230 7.95 -2.32 20.33
CA PRO A 230 7.95 -1.20 19.40
C PRO A 230 7.74 -1.65 17.95
N ARG A 231 6.85 -0.95 17.24
CA ARG A 231 6.44 -1.29 15.86
C ARG A 231 5.70 -0.17 15.15
N SER A 232 5.77 -0.16 13.84
CA SER A 232 4.94 0.64 12.94
C SER A 232 4.09 -0.28 12.06
N ALA A 233 3.20 0.31 11.25
CA ALA A 233 2.32 -0.38 10.30
C ALA A 233 1.47 -1.51 10.91
N CYS A 234 1.26 -1.49 12.23
CA CYS A 234 0.36 -2.43 12.89
C CYS A 234 -1.10 -2.00 12.68
N GLN A 235 -2.02 -2.95 12.76
CA GLN A 235 -3.44 -2.66 12.71
C GLN A 235 -4.02 -2.58 14.12
N MET A 236 -4.97 -1.67 14.32
CA MET A 236 -5.65 -1.48 15.61
C MET A 236 -7.14 -1.37 15.39
N THR A 237 -7.92 -2.09 16.19
CA THR A 237 -9.39 -2.09 16.09
C THR A 237 -10.03 -1.95 17.46
N PRO A 238 -11.02 -1.07 17.65
CA PRO A 238 -11.78 -1.00 18.90
C PRO A 238 -12.55 -2.30 19.13
N THR A 239 -12.66 -2.70 20.39
CA THR A 239 -13.56 -3.79 20.77
C THR A 239 -15.02 -3.36 20.62
N PRO A 240 -15.96 -4.25 20.27
CA PRO A 240 -17.37 -3.89 20.05
C PRO A 240 -18.06 -3.25 21.25
N ASP A 241 -17.62 -3.58 22.47
CA ASP A 241 -18.13 -3.01 23.72
C ASP A 241 -17.48 -1.64 24.08
N GLY A 242 -16.53 -1.18 23.26
CA GLY A 242 -15.73 0.03 23.48
C GLY A 242 -14.95 0.01 24.78
N THR A 243 -14.62 -1.16 25.33
CA THR A 243 -13.81 -1.29 26.56
C THR A 243 -12.33 -1.51 26.26
N GLY A 244 -11.91 -1.55 25.01
CA GLY A 244 -10.52 -1.71 24.66
C GLY A 244 -10.23 -1.57 23.18
N VAL A 245 -9.01 -1.89 22.81
CA VAL A 245 -8.54 -2.00 21.42
C VAL A 245 -7.68 -3.23 21.25
N ILE A 246 -7.78 -3.89 20.10
CA ILE A 246 -6.90 -4.98 19.69
C ILE A 246 -5.84 -4.41 18.78
N ILE A 247 -4.59 -4.83 18.97
CA ILE A 247 -3.45 -4.54 18.10
C ILE A 247 -3.00 -5.84 17.47
N TYR A 248 -2.77 -5.81 16.16
CA TYR A 248 -2.30 -6.95 15.40
C TYR A 248 -1.18 -6.57 14.43
N GLY A 249 -0.13 -7.38 14.47
CA GLY A 249 0.96 -7.35 13.50
C GLY A 249 1.79 -6.08 13.54
N GLY A 250 2.26 -5.65 12.37
CA GLY A 250 3.18 -4.53 12.17
C GLY A 250 4.60 -4.98 11.89
N TYR A 251 5.50 -4.00 11.82
CA TYR A 251 6.89 -4.22 11.47
C TYR A 251 7.82 -3.39 12.36
N SER A 252 9.04 -3.88 12.57
CA SER A 252 10.10 -3.12 13.22
C SER A 252 11.47 -3.51 12.68
N LYS A 253 12.38 -2.54 12.60
CA LYS A 253 13.82 -2.80 12.41
C LYS A 253 14.56 -2.63 13.74
N LEU A 254 15.61 -3.42 13.91
CA LEU A 254 16.57 -3.27 15.01
C LEU A 254 17.99 -3.25 14.44
N ARG A 255 18.76 -2.24 14.81
CA ARG A 255 20.18 -2.15 14.47
C ARG A 255 20.98 -3.10 15.35
N VAL A 256 21.50 -4.19 14.79
CA VAL A 256 22.20 -5.27 15.51
C VAL A 256 23.70 -4.99 15.58
N LYS A 257 24.29 -4.51 14.49
CA LYS A 257 25.67 -4.06 14.39
C LYS A 257 25.71 -2.73 13.62
N LYS A 258 26.90 -2.11 13.57
CA LYS A 258 27.13 -0.97 12.68
C LYS A 258 26.82 -1.43 11.25
N ASP A 259 25.87 -0.76 10.61
CA ASP A 259 25.42 -1.02 9.23
C ASP A 259 24.72 -2.38 9.02
N VAL A 260 24.25 -3.05 10.08
CA VAL A 260 23.44 -4.27 9.97
C VAL A 260 22.13 -4.10 10.72
N GLU A 261 21.05 -4.10 9.97
CA GLU A 261 19.69 -3.93 10.45
C GLU A 261 18.93 -5.24 10.27
N LYS A 262 18.13 -5.60 11.27
CA LYS A 262 17.29 -6.79 11.21
C LYS A 262 15.83 -6.38 11.23
N GLY A 263 15.12 -6.65 10.14
CA GLY A 263 13.68 -6.54 10.05
C GLY A 263 12.97 -7.59 10.92
N THR A 264 11.80 -7.27 11.43
CA THR A 264 10.94 -8.21 12.14
C THR A 264 9.49 -7.90 11.79
N ILE A 265 8.87 -8.84 11.08
CA ILE A 265 7.42 -8.87 10.87
C ILE A 265 6.80 -9.43 12.15
N HIS A 266 5.88 -8.65 12.73
CA HIS A 266 5.11 -9.08 13.90
C HIS A 266 3.85 -9.78 13.44
N SER A 267 3.49 -10.89 14.10
CA SER A 267 2.26 -11.64 13.87
C SER A 267 1.50 -11.92 15.17
N ASP A 268 1.85 -11.21 16.25
CA ASP A 268 1.24 -11.32 17.57
C ASP A 268 0.04 -10.36 17.71
N MET A 269 -0.87 -10.73 18.62
CA MET A 269 -2.07 -9.95 18.94
C MET A 269 -2.09 -9.57 20.41
N PHE A 270 -2.50 -8.34 20.69
CA PHE A 270 -2.66 -7.83 22.05
C PHE A 270 -3.99 -7.11 22.20
N LEU A 271 -4.59 -7.24 23.37
CA LEU A 271 -5.74 -6.46 23.82
C LEU A 271 -5.25 -5.42 24.82
N LEU A 272 -5.49 -4.15 24.53
CA LEU A 272 -5.44 -3.07 25.50
C LEU A 272 -6.84 -2.92 26.10
N LYS A 273 -7.00 -3.30 27.36
CA LYS A 273 -8.28 -3.24 28.06
C LYS A 273 -8.35 -2.03 28.99
N ARG A 274 -9.50 -1.37 29.00
CA ARG A 274 -9.88 -0.29 29.90
C ARG A 274 -10.79 -0.82 30.99
N GLU A 275 -10.40 -0.64 32.23
CA GLU A 275 -11.22 -0.92 33.40
C GLU A 275 -11.47 0.39 34.15
N ALA A 276 -12.73 0.82 34.20
CA ALA A 276 -13.13 1.96 35.02
C ALA A 276 -13.62 1.44 36.37
N LYS A 277 -12.87 1.71 37.44
CA LYS A 277 -13.31 1.47 38.82
C LYS A 277 -13.21 2.78 39.60
N GLU A 278 -14.30 3.17 40.26
CA GLU A 278 -14.33 4.30 41.21
C GLU A 278 -13.76 5.63 40.66
N GLY A 279 -13.97 5.91 39.37
CA GLY A 279 -13.53 7.15 38.73
C GLY A 279 -12.06 7.19 38.31
N GLN A 280 -11.29 6.10 38.51
CA GLN A 280 -9.97 5.92 37.92
C GLN A 280 -10.02 4.96 36.73
N GLU A 281 -9.44 5.39 35.62
CA GLU A 281 -9.23 4.53 34.45
C GLU A 281 -7.93 3.74 34.63
N LYS A 282 -8.04 2.42 34.66
CA LYS A 282 -6.90 1.52 34.64
C LYS A 282 -6.81 0.83 33.29
N TRP A 283 -5.63 0.89 32.69
CA TRP A 283 -5.35 0.24 31.42
C TRP A 283 -4.46 -0.99 31.64
N THR A 284 -4.76 -2.09 30.94
CA THR A 284 -4.00 -3.34 31.04
C THR A 284 -3.78 -3.97 29.68
N TRP A 285 -2.59 -4.51 29.47
CA TRP A 285 -2.25 -5.35 28.33
C TRP A 285 -2.56 -6.80 28.62
N ALA A 286 -3.13 -7.48 27.63
CA ALA A 286 -3.25 -8.93 27.59
C ALA A 286 -2.85 -9.43 26.21
N ARG A 287 -1.99 -10.45 26.15
CA ARG A 287 -1.71 -11.14 24.88
C ARG A 287 -2.94 -11.94 24.46
N VAL A 288 -3.30 -11.83 23.20
CA VAL A 288 -4.44 -12.53 22.61
C VAL A 288 -3.91 -13.68 21.75
N SER A 289 -4.50 -14.86 21.90
CA SER A 289 -4.20 -16.04 21.08
C SER A 289 -5.48 -16.44 20.37
N PRO A 290 -5.70 -15.98 19.13
CA PRO A 290 -6.90 -16.31 18.38
C PRO A 290 -6.91 -17.76 17.96
N SER A 291 -8.10 -18.34 17.91
CA SER A 291 -8.32 -19.67 17.31
C SER A 291 -8.55 -19.56 15.79
N GLY A 292 -8.62 -20.69 15.10
CA GLY A 292 -8.92 -20.74 13.66
C GLY A 292 -7.69 -20.53 12.76
N SER A 293 -7.94 -20.22 11.49
CA SER A 293 -6.89 -20.11 10.46
C SER A 293 -6.42 -18.66 10.37
N LYS A 294 -5.31 -18.36 11.05
CA LYS A 294 -4.68 -17.04 11.00
C LYS A 294 -3.99 -16.79 9.64
N PRO A 295 -3.88 -15.53 9.21
CA PRO A 295 -3.04 -15.20 8.07
C PRO A 295 -1.57 -15.53 8.36
N PRO A 296 -0.78 -15.91 7.33
CA PRO A 296 0.67 -16.05 7.47
C PRO A 296 1.32 -14.70 7.78
N PRO A 297 2.57 -14.68 8.27
CA PRO A 297 3.31 -13.45 8.56
C PRO A 297 3.34 -12.52 7.34
N ARG A 298 3.00 -11.24 7.57
CA ARG A 298 3.01 -10.20 6.55
C ARG A 298 2.95 -8.81 7.17
N SER A 299 3.42 -7.82 6.45
CA SER A 299 3.30 -6.39 6.75
C SER A 299 2.42 -5.70 5.70
N GLY A 300 2.15 -4.39 5.87
CA GLY A 300 1.44 -3.60 4.86
C GLY A 300 0.02 -4.04 4.51
N PHE A 301 -0.60 -4.93 5.27
CA PHE A 301 -1.97 -5.38 5.02
C PHE A 301 -2.98 -4.35 5.51
N SER A 302 -4.11 -4.26 4.83
CA SER A 302 -5.21 -3.37 5.20
C SER A 302 -6.15 -4.07 6.18
N LEU A 303 -6.74 -3.32 7.11
CA LEU A 303 -7.76 -3.85 8.02
C LEU A 303 -8.93 -2.87 8.14
N ALA A 304 -10.14 -3.37 7.93
CA ALA A 304 -11.37 -2.59 8.06
C ALA A 304 -12.37 -3.28 8.99
N VAL A 305 -12.96 -2.55 9.93
CA VAL A 305 -13.94 -3.09 10.87
C VAL A 305 -15.33 -3.06 10.24
N GLY A 306 -15.89 -4.23 10.00
CA GLY A 306 -17.25 -4.41 9.52
C GLY A 306 -18.29 -4.54 10.64
N PRO A 307 -19.55 -4.81 10.27
CA PRO A 307 -20.65 -4.94 11.22
C PRO A 307 -20.41 -6.03 12.28
N ALA A 308 -21.02 -5.86 13.45
CA ALA A 308 -20.97 -6.81 14.56
C ALA A 308 -19.55 -7.17 15.05
N GLY A 309 -18.56 -6.29 14.84
CA GLY A 309 -17.20 -6.51 15.32
C GLY A 309 -16.40 -7.53 14.52
N ARG A 310 -16.70 -7.72 13.24
CA ARG A 310 -15.86 -8.51 12.34
C ARG A 310 -14.88 -7.61 11.64
N ALA A 311 -13.58 -7.81 11.86
CA ALA A 311 -12.56 -7.12 11.08
C ALA A 311 -12.24 -7.91 9.81
N VAL A 312 -12.02 -7.22 8.70
CA VAL A 312 -11.64 -7.78 7.41
C VAL A 312 -10.22 -7.34 7.10
N LEU A 313 -9.33 -8.30 6.93
CA LEU A 313 -7.95 -8.12 6.50
C LEU A 313 -7.87 -8.42 5.00
N PHE A 314 -7.12 -7.60 4.28
CA PHE A 314 -6.85 -7.80 2.86
C PHE A 314 -5.36 -7.58 2.56
N GLY A 315 -4.79 -8.49 1.77
CA GLY A 315 -3.47 -8.37 1.16
C GLY A 315 -2.30 -8.27 2.14
N GLY A 316 -1.32 -7.44 1.80
CA GLY A 316 -0.04 -7.28 2.50
C GLY A 316 1.13 -7.88 1.72
N VAL A 317 2.32 -7.81 2.32
CA VAL A 317 3.57 -8.33 1.74
C VAL A 317 4.38 -9.08 2.80
N CYS A 318 5.08 -10.13 2.40
CA CYS A 318 6.10 -10.79 3.20
C CYS A 318 7.44 -10.68 2.48
N ASP A 319 8.36 -9.93 3.05
CA ASP A 319 9.68 -9.76 2.44
C ASP A 319 10.57 -10.95 2.82
N GLU A 320 11.15 -11.58 1.81
CA GLU A 320 12.18 -12.61 1.94
C GLU A 320 13.54 -11.97 1.64
N GLU A 321 14.44 -12.01 2.64
CA GLU A 321 15.78 -11.43 2.55
C GLU A 321 16.80 -12.57 2.40
N GLU A 322 17.36 -12.70 1.19
CA GLU A 322 18.53 -13.53 0.90
C GLU A 322 19.81 -12.67 0.90
N GLU A 323 21.01 -13.28 0.92
CA GLU A 323 22.29 -12.56 1.12
C GLU A 323 22.54 -11.40 0.14
N GLU A 324 21.96 -11.45 -1.06
CA GLU A 324 22.15 -10.44 -2.12
C GLU A 324 20.83 -9.96 -2.77
N SER A 325 19.66 -10.43 -2.31
CA SER A 325 18.36 -10.05 -2.88
C SER A 325 17.26 -9.94 -1.83
N LEU A 326 16.40 -8.95 -2.01
CA LEU A 326 15.17 -8.78 -1.27
C LEU A 326 14.00 -8.94 -2.25
N SER A 327 13.09 -9.87 -1.98
CA SER A 327 11.86 -10.03 -2.78
C SER A 327 10.63 -10.04 -1.89
N GLY A 328 9.61 -9.27 -2.26
CA GLY A 328 8.33 -9.21 -1.55
C GLY A 328 7.29 -10.17 -2.12
N ASP A 329 6.81 -11.11 -1.30
CA ASP A 329 5.64 -11.92 -1.62
C ASP A 329 4.36 -11.15 -1.29
N PHE A 330 3.73 -10.60 -2.31
CA PHE A 330 2.47 -9.86 -2.18
C PHE A 330 1.27 -10.80 -2.11
N TYR A 331 0.27 -10.43 -1.32
CA TYR A 331 -0.97 -11.18 -1.14
C TYR A 331 -2.19 -10.41 -1.65
N ASN A 332 -3.21 -11.14 -2.13
CA ASN A 332 -4.56 -10.64 -2.44
C ASN A 332 -5.68 -11.37 -1.67
N ASP A 333 -5.30 -12.18 -0.68
CA ASP A 333 -6.26 -12.96 0.10
C ASP A 333 -7.05 -12.09 1.10
N LEU A 334 -8.15 -12.68 1.58
CA LEU A 334 -9.03 -12.08 2.58
C LEU A 334 -9.03 -12.93 3.85
N TYR A 335 -8.99 -12.26 5.00
CA TYR A 335 -9.20 -12.91 6.29
C TYR A 335 -10.24 -12.16 7.11
N LEU A 336 -11.10 -12.89 7.80
CA LEU A 336 -12.12 -12.37 8.69
C LEU A 336 -11.73 -12.70 10.13
N TYR A 337 -11.65 -11.68 10.98
CA TYR A 337 -11.45 -11.83 12.41
C TYR A 337 -12.74 -11.50 13.16
N ASP A 338 -13.31 -12.50 13.83
CA ASP A 338 -14.43 -12.31 14.76
C ASP A 338 -13.85 -11.87 16.12
N ILE A 339 -13.96 -10.58 16.42
CA ILE A 339 -13.40 -9.99 17.64
C ILE A 339 -14.06 -10.58 18.89
N ALA A 340 -15.37 -10.86 18.84
CA ALA A 340 -16.11 -11.38 19.97
C ALA A 340 -15.74 -12.83 20.29
N LYS A 341 -15.51 -13.65 19.25
CA LYS A 341 -15.11 -15.06 19.39
C LYS A 341 -13.61 -15.26 19.47
N ASN A 342 -12.81 -14.20 19.26
CA ASN A 342 -11.36 -14.28 19.16
C ASN A 342 -10.92 -15.40 18.19
N ARG A 343 -11.39 -15.31 16.94
CA ARG A 343 -11.20 -16.36 15.94
C ARG A 343 -11.01 -15.80 14.53
N TRP A 344 -10.00 -16.32 13.83
CA TRP A 344 -9.73 -16.05 12.43
C TRP A 344 -10.40 -17.07 11.50
N PHE A 345 -10.78 -16.59 10.32
CA PHE A 345 -11.34 -17.38 9.22
C PHE A 345 -10.80 -16.87 7.89
N PRO A 346 -10.48 -17.74 6.91
CA PRO A 346 -10.26 -17.32 5.55
C PRO A 346 -11.56 -16.75 4.94
N GLY A 347 -11.46 -15.61 4.26
CA GLY A 347 -12.56 -14.92 3.61
C GLY A 347 -12.83 -15.47 2.21
N LEU A 348 -13.15 -16.76 2.09
CA LEU A 348 -13.40 -17.40 0.80
C LEU A 348 -14.68 -16.87 0.16
N LEU A 349 -14.59 -16.51 -1.12
CA LEU A 349 -15.76 -16.17 -1.92
C LEU A 349 -16.62 -17.42 -2.13
N ARG A 350 -17.93 -17.26 -2.06
CA ARG A 350 -18.89 -18.38 -2.15
C ARG A 350 -18.99 -18.98 -3.54
N GLY A 351 -18.42 -18.32 -4.56
CA GLY A 351 -18.52 -18.69 -5.97
C GLY A 351 -19.95 -18.54 -6.48
N ASN A 352 -20.10 -18.07 -7.72
CA ASN A 352 -21.40 -18.14 -8.39
C ASN A 352 -21.68 -19.62 -8.69
N LYS A 353 -22.44 -20.30 -7.82
CA LYS A 353 -23.08 -21.56 -8.21
C LYS A 353 -23.94 -21.26 -9.43
N PRO A 354 -23.70 -21.88 -10.60
CA PRO A 354 -24.57 -21.65 -11.74
C PRO A 354 -25.99 -22.01 -11.30
N GLU A 355 -26.93 -21.07 -11.46
CA GLU A 355 -28.34 -21.35 -11.25
C GLU A 355 -28.65 -22.60 -12.08
N LYS A 356 -28.95 -23.71 -11.40
CA LYS A 356 -29.48 -24.90 -12.07
C LYS A 356 -30.76 -24.44 -12.73
N LYS A 357 -30.68 -24.05 -14.01
CA LYS A 357 -31.83 -23.93 -14.90
C LYS A 357 -32.63 -25.20 -14.67
N LYS A 358 -33.76 -25.09 -13.98
CA LYS A 358 -34.74 -26.18 -13.89
C LYS A 358 -35.02 -26.58 -15.32
N ARG A 359 -34.40 -27.68 -15.79
CA ARG A 359 -34.75 -28.30 -17.06
C ARG A 359 -36.24 -28.60 -16.91
N ARG A 360 -37.08 -27.78 -17.57
CA ARG A 360 -38.47 -28.10 -17.82
C ARG A 360 -38.44 -29.41 -18.60
N ARG A 361 -38.57 -30.52 -17.87
CA ARG A 361 -38.76 -31.85 -18.44
C ARG A 361 -40.08 -31.76 -19.20
N GLY A 362 -40.02 -31.84 -20.53
CA GLY A 362 -41.19 -31.81 -21.39
C GLY A 362 -42.19 -32.85 -20.94
N LYS A 363 -43.39 -32.41 -20.60
CA LYS A 363 -44.53 -33.26 -20.24
C LYS A 363 -45.12 -33.80 -21.56
N LYS A 364 -44.98 -35.10 -21.82
CA LYS A 364 -45.87 -35.81 -22.76
C LYS A 364 -47.27 -35.87 -22.13
N PRO A 365 -48.35 -35.74 -22.92
CA PRO A 365 -49.70 -35.83 -22.40
C PRO A 365 -50.06 -37.31 -22.23
N GLU A 366 -50.58 -37.69 -21.06
CA GLU A 366 -51.59 -38.74 -20.95
C GLU A 366 -52.26 -38.67 -19.56
N GLU A 367 -53.46 -39.24 -19.53
CA GLU A 367 -54.64 -38.90 -18.76
C GLU A 367 -54.61 -39.25 -17.26
N GLY A 368 -55.42 -38.51 -16.49
CA GLY A 368 -56.15 -39.05 -15.34
C GLY A 368 -55.63 -38.70 -13.94
N GLY A 369 -56.48 -38.06 -13.12
CA GLY A 369 -56.49 -38.25 -11.67
C GLY A 369 -56.06 -37.07 -10.79
N GLU A 370 -57.07 -36.28 -10.37
CA GLU A 370 -57.33 -35.66 -9.06
C GLU A 370 -56.26 -35.48 -7.94
N LYS A 371 -56.36 -34.28 -7.30
CA LYS A 371 -56.13 -33.87 -5.88
C LYS A 371 -54.72 -33.42 -5.42
N GLU A 372 -54.58 -32.13 -5.05
CA GLU A 372 -54.58 -31.51 -3.69
C GLU A 372 -53.19 -31.64 -3.02
N GLU A 373 -52.41 -30.56 -2.91
CA GLU A 373 -52.34 -29.53 -1.84
C GLU A 373 -51.51 -29.94 -0.59
N GLU A 374 -50.56 -29.07 -0.22
CA GLU A 374 -49.99 -28.80 1.12
C GLU A 374 -49.10 -29.89 1.79
N GLU A 375 -48.05 -29.65 2.59
CA GLU A 375 -47.38 -28.52 3.28
C GLU A 375 -45.93 -28.99 3.58
N GLU A 376 -44.90 -28.15 3.41
CA GLU A 376 -44.04 -27.54 4.45
C GLU A 376 -43.68 -28.35 5.73
N GLU A 377 -42.36 -28.40 5.96
CA GLU A 377 -41.64 -28.37 7.24
C GLU A 377 -41.95 -29.38 8.37
N GLU A 378 -41.03 -30.33 8.58
CA GLU A 378 -40.20 -30.40 9.81
C GLU A 378 -39.35 -31.69 9.79
N ALA A 379 -38.04 -31.54 10.07
CA ALA A 379 -37.26 -32.40 10.95
C ALA A 379 -35.77 -32.23 10.65
N GLU A 380 -35.20 -31.16 11.20
CA GLU A 380 -33.81 -31.18 11.61
C GLU A 380 -33.65 -32.21 12.75
N GLN A 381 -32.50 -32.87 12.80
CA GLN A 381 -32.01 -33.81 13.82
C GLN A 381 -32.32 -35.30 13.63
N ALA A 382 -31.47 -35.96 12.84
CA ALA A 382 -30.89 -37.24 13.24
C ALA A 382 -29.45 -37.33 12.71
N ALA A 383 -28.49 -36.89 13.53
CA ALA A 383 -27.09 -37.28 13.37
C ALA A 383 -26.90 -38.69 13.94
N ALA A 384 -26.30 -39.59 13.17
CA ALA A 384 -25.21 -40.48 13.57
C ALA A 384 -25.18 -41.81 12.76
N GLN A 385 -23.97 -42.14 12.32
CA GLN A 385 -23.45 -43.49 12.06
C GLN A 385 -23.95 -44.25 10.82
N ALA A 386 -23.09 -44.31 9.81
CA ALA A 386 -22.93 -45.51 8.98
C ALA A 386 -21.43 -45.73 8.73
N ALA A 387 -20.85 -46.68 9.45
CA ALA A 387 -19.57 -47.29 9.08
C ALA A 387 -19.86 -48.29 7.96
N ALA A 388 -19.22 -48.13 6.80
CA ALA A 388 -19.32 -49.11 5.72
C ALA A 388 -18.32 -50.25 5.97
N GLU A 389 -18.84 -51.47 6.10
CA GLU A 389 -18.06 -52.71 6.16
C GLU A 389 -17.66 -53.13 4.74
N VAL A 390 -16.39 -53.46 4.51
CA VAL A 390 -15.92 -54.08 3.24
C VAL A 390 -15.57 -55.53 3.51
N ILE A 391 -16.25 -56.44 2.82
CA ILE A 391 -15.97 -57.88 2.81
C ILE A 391 -15.15 -58.18 1.55
N LYS A 392 -13.94 -58.72 1.69
CA LYS A 392 -13.18 -59.28 0.56
C LYS A 392 -13.14 -60.81 0.67
N GLU A 393 -13.62 -61.46 -0.38
CA GLU A 393 -13.48 -62.89 -0.60
C GLU A 393 -12.29 -63.13 -1.53
N PHE A 394 -11.46 -64.14 -1.21
CA PHE A 394 -10.38 -64.58 -2.09
C PHE A 394 -10.53 -66.07 -2.36
N VAL A 395 -10.27 -66.45 -3.61
CA VAL A 395 -10.20 -67.86 -4.06
C VAL A 395 -8.73 -68.17 -4.31
N ALA A 396 -8.18 -69.15 -3.58
CA ALA A 396 -6.82 -69.63 -3.83
C ALA A 396 -6.77 -70.47 -5.14
N GLU A 397 -5.58 -70.63 -5.73
CA GLU A 397 -5.37 -71.42 -6.96
C GLU A 397 -5.74 -72.92 -6.86
N ASP A 398 -6.09 -73.42 -5.66
CA ASP A 398 -6.63 -74.77 -5.46
C ASP A 398 -8.17 -74.84 -5.33
N GLY A 399 -8.86 -73.71 -5.50
CA GLY A 399 -10.32 -73.63 -5.49
C GLY A 399 -10.95 -73.48 -4.09
N THR A 400 -10.16 -73.24 -3.04
CA THR A 400 -10.69 -72.97 -1.70
C THR A 400 -10.98 -71.47 -1.51
N VAL A 401 -12.21 -71.14 -1.08
CA VAL A 401 -12.63 -69.76 -0.75
C VAL A 401 -12.36 -69.46 0.72
N MET A 402 -11.63 -68.39 1.03
CA MET A 402 -11.43 -67.88 2.40
C MET A 402 -11.93 -66.44 2.52
N THR A 403 -12.67 -66.17 3.61
CA THR A 403 -13.21 -64.84 3.95
C THR A 403 -12.45 -64.27 5.14
N ILE A 404 -11.82 -63.10 5.00
CA ILE A 404 -11.14 -62.40 6.09
C ILE A 404 -11.84 -61.07 6.35
N LYS A 405 -12.07 -60.77 7.64
CA LYS A 405 -12.62 -59.49 8.13
C LYS A 405 -11.49 -58.72 8.82
N GLU A 406 -11.11 -57.56 8.30
CA GLU A 406 -10.15 -56.66 8.93
C GLU A 406 -10.69 -55.22 8.99
N ALA A 407 -10.41 -54.53 10.10
CA ALA A 407 -10.69 -53.12 10.31
C ALA A 407 -9.37 -52.41 10.66
N GLY A 408 -8.94 -51.48 9.79
CA GLY A 408 -7.73 -50.68 9.97
C GLY A 408 -7.64 -49.57 8.89
N PRO A 409 -7.00 -48.42 9.18
CA PRO A 409 -7.02 -47.25 8.30
C PRO A 409 -6.08 -47.45 7.11
N VAL A 410 -6.60 -47.21 5.91
CA VAL A 410 -5.83 -47.22 4.66
C VAL A 410 -5.27 -45.82 4.42
N LEU A 411 -3.94 -45.72 4.32
CA LEU A 411 -3.24 -44.64 3.63
C LEU A 411 -3.45 -44.86 2.12
N GLN A 412 -4.04 -43.89 1.43
CA GLN A 412 -4.06 -43.85 -0.03
C GLN A 412 -2.93 -42.93 -0.51
N GLU A 413 -1.94 -43.54 -1.15
CA GLU A 413 -1.19 -42.91 -2.23
C GLU A 413 -2.18 -42.70 -3.38
N GLU A 414 -2.42 -41.45 -3.76
CA GLU A 414 -3.16 -41.13 -4.98
C GLU A 414 -2.13 -40.98 -6.10
N GLU A 415 -2.16 -41.94 -7.04
CA GLU A 415 -1.58 -41.79 -8.37
C GLU A 415 -2.37 -40.72 -9.12
N GLU A 416 -1.67 -39.71 -9.63
CA GLU A 416 -2.23 -38.69 -10.52
C GLU A 416 -2.60 -39.34 -11.86
N GLU A 417 -3.89 -39.62 -12.07
CA GLU A 417 -4.46 -39.79 -13.40
C GLU A 417 -4.86 -38.41 -13.92
N GLU A 418 -4.14 -37.93 -14.94
CA GLU A 418 -4.49 -36.75 -15.72
C GLU A 418 -5.83 -36.98 -16.45
N GLU A 419 -6.94 -36.53 -15.86
CA GLU A 419 -8.17 -36.30 -16.62
C GLU A 419 -8.05 -34.93 -17.30
N GLU A 420 -7.83 -34.94 -18.62
CA GLU A 420 -7.99 -33.78 -19.49
C GLU A 420 -9.43 -33.25 -19.36
N GLU A 421 -9.63 -32.20 -18.56
CA GLU A 421 -10.89 -31.44 -18.58
C GLU A 421 -10.99 -30.69 -19.91
N GLU A 422 -11.83 -31.20 -20.81
CA GLU A 422 -12.29 -30.47 -21.99
C GLU A 422 -12.92 -29.12 -21.55
N GLU A 423 -12.29 -28.04 -22.00
CA GLU A 423 -12.85 -26.69 -21.99
C GLU A 423 -14.23 -26.67 -22.67
N ASP A 424 -15.31 -26.49 -21.92
CA ASP A 424 -16.45 -25.69 -22.40
C ASP A 424 -17.40 -25.26 -21.27
N THR A 425 -17.08 -24.15 -20.63
CA THR A 425 -17.97 -22.97 -20.53
C THR A 425 -17.16 -21.85 -19.90
N ALA A 426 -16.62 -20.96 -20.73
CA ALA A 426 -15.92 -19.77 -20.26
C ALA A 426 -16.86 -18.87 -19.44
N ALA A 427 -16.93 -19.09 -18.13
CA ALA A 427 -17.30 -18.06 -17.19
C ALA A 427 -16.24 -16.97 -17.33
N ALA A 428 -16.66 -15.71 -17.55
CA ALA A 428 -15.73 -14.59 -17.56
C ALA A 428 -14.84 -14.65 -16.30
N PRO A 429 -13.53 -14.41 -16.41
CA PRO A 429 -12.63 -14.50 -15.26
C PRO A 429 -13.16 -13.60 -14.14
N ALA A 430 -13.26 -14.17 -12.94
CA ALA A 430 -13.69 -13.42 -11.76
C ALA A 430 -12.72 -12.26 -11.56
N VAL A 431 -13.21 -11.03 -11.67
CA VAL A 431 -12.34 -9.86 -11.54
C VAL A 431 -12.06 -9.65 -10.05
N GLU A 432 -10.81 -9.85 -9.64
CA GLU A 432 -10.35 -9.66 -8.27
C GLU A 432 -9.20 -8.66 -8.21
N PRO A 433 -8.97 -8.00 -7.07
CA PRO A 433 -7.81 -7.14 -6.91
C PRO A 433 -6.52 -7.97 -6.98
N CYS A 434 -5.53 -7.48 -7.72
CA CYS A 434 -4.19 -8.09 -7.73
C CYS A 434 -3.53 -8.08 -6.34
N PRO A 435 -2.52 -8.94 -6.10
CA PRO A 435 -1.71 -8.89 -4.90
C PRO A 435 -1.11 -7.51 -4.66
N ARG A 436 -1.20 -7.02 -3.41
CA ARG A 436 -0.78 -5.65 -3.07
C ARG A 436 -0.59 -5.44 -1.58
N SER A 437 0.23 -4.45 -1.24
CA SER A 437 0.38 -3.90 0.10
C SER A 437 -0.10 -2.44 0.15
N ASN A 438 -0.27 -1.92 1.37
CA ASN A 438 -0.59 -0.53 1.68
C ASN A 438 -1.85 0.02 0.99
N ALA A 439 -2.77 -0.87 0.63
CA ALA A 439 -4.06 -0.49 0.08
C ALA A 439 -4.92 0.17 1.16
N MET A 440 -5.82 1.05 0.72
CA MET A 440 -6.74 1.74 1.62
C MET A 440 -8.04 0.96 1.68
N ALA A 441 -8.44 0.53 2.87
CA ALA A 441 -9.66 -0.25 3.07
C ALA A 441 -10.60 0.40 4.09
N THR A 442 -11.90 0.37 3.80
CA THR A 442 -12.93 0.77 4.76
C THR A 442 -14.21 -0.03 4.55
N VAL A 443 -15.06 -0.13 5.59
CA VAL A 443 -16.38 -0.76 5.46
C VAL A 443 -17.45 0.32 5.65
N HIS A 444 -18.39 0.38 4.72
CA HIS A 444 -19.61 1.18 4.85
C HIS A 444 -20.83 0.31 4.60
N GLN A 445 -21.78 0.29 5.54
CA GLN A 445 -23.04 -0.47 5.43
C GLN A 445 -22.88 -1.94 5.00
N GLY A 446 -21.84 -2.61 5.50
CA GLY A 446 -21.58 -4.02 5.19
C GLY A 446 -20.93 -4.28 3.83
N LYS A 447 -20.52 -3.23 3.12
CA LYS A 447 -19.68 -3.32 1.93
C LYS A 447 -18.24 -2.93 2.26
N LEU A 448 -17.29 -3.79 1.91
CA LEU A 448 -15.86 -3.47 1.91
C LEU A 448 -15.55 -2.64 0.67
N PHE A 449 -14.76 -1.60 0.84
CA PHE A 449 -14.19 -0.79 -0.23
C PHE A 449 -12.68 -0.85 -0.12
N LEU A 450 -12.01 -1.04 -1.26
CA LEU A 450 -10.57 -1.19 -1.37
C LEU A 450 -10.06 -0.30 -2.50
N TYR A 451 -9.19 0.65 -2.18
CA TYR A 451 -8.61 1.60 -3.13
C TYR A 451 -7.09 1.50 -3.14
N GLY A 452 -6.47 1.59 -4.31
CA GLY A 452 -5.03 1.77 -4.49
C GLY A 452 -4.16 0.71 -3.82
N GLY A 453 -3.03 1.18 -3.27
CA GLY A 453 -1.94 0.34 -2.75
C GLY A 453 -0.79 0.21 -3.76
N MET A 454 0.07 -0.78 -3.56
CA MET A 454 1.22 -1.01 -4.43
C MET A 454 1.60 -2.48 -4.53
N PHE A 455 2.37 -2.84 -5.55
CA PHE A 455 3.13 -4.08 -5.64
C PHE A 455 4.45 -3.82 -6.36
N GLU A 456 5.34 -4.81 -6.39
CA GLU A 456 6.66 -4.69 -7.04
C GLU A 456 6.79 -5.65 -8.23
N VAL A 457 7.51 -5.21 -9.25
CA VAL A 457 7.94 -6.03 -10.40
C VAL A 457 9.42 -5.78 -10.63
N GLY A 458 10.27 -6.74 -10.25
CA GLY A 458 11.71 -6.50 -10.18
C GLY A 458 12.01 -5.36 -9.20
N ASN A 459 12.73 -4.33 -9.66
CA ASN A 459 13.04 -3.15 -8.84
C ASN A 459 12.00 -2.03 -8.95
N ARG A 460 10.92 -2.23 -9.73
CA ARG A 460 9.93 -1.18 -9.99
C ARG A 460 8.74 -1.29 -9.03
N GLN A 461 8.38 -0.17 -8.42
CA GLN A 461 7.18 -0.05 -7.60
C GLN A 461 5.98 0.37 -8.47
N VAL A 462 4.96 -0.47 -8.50
CA VAL A 462 3.69 -0.21 -9.21
C VAL A 462 2.68 0.34 -8.22
N THR A 463 2.36 1.64 -8.30
CA THR A 463 1.36 2.27 -7.43
C THR A 463 0.00 2.26 -8.10
N LEU A 464 -1.05 1.89 -7.35
CA LEU A 464 -2.37 1.58 -7.90
C LEU A 464 -3.38 2.72 -7.65
N ASN A 465 -4.35 2.83 -8.58
CA ASN A 465 -5.54 3.68 -8.49
C ASN A 465 -6.85 2.94 -8.78
N ASP A 466 -6.80 1.60 -8.87
CA ASP A 466 -8.02 0.81 -8.99
C ASP A 466 -8.85 0.88 -7.71
N PHE A 467 -10.15 0.62 -7.88
CA PHE A 467 -11.12 0.74 -6.81
C PHE A 467 -12.13 -0.39 -6.89
N TYR A 468 -12.27 -1.13 -5.79
CA TYR A 468 -13.14 -2.28 -5.69
C TYR A 468 -14.13 -2.15 -4.53
N CYS A 469 -15.22 -2.87 -4.66
CA CYS A 469 -16.22 -3.05 -3.62
C CYS A 469 -16.59 -4.53 -3.48
N MET A 470 -16.91 -4.99 -2.27
CA MET A 470 -17.43 -6.33 -2.03
C MET A 470 -18.50 -6.31 -0.94
N ASP A 471 -19.62 -7.00 -1.16
CA ASP A 471 -20.67 -7.17 -0.16
C ASP A 471 -20.27 -8.27 0.84
N LEU A 472 -20.03 -7.90 2.11
CA LEU A 472 -19.55 -8.81 3.15
C LEU A 472 -20.64 -9.77 3.66
N HIS A 473 -21.91 -9.55 3.33
CA HIS A 473 -22.98 -10.50 3.66
C HIS A 473 -23.08 -11.60 2.60
N LYS A 474 -22.94 -11.21 1.32
CA LYS A 474 -23.00 -12.15 0.19
C LYS A 474 -21.70 -12.92 0.03
N MET A 475 -20.56 -12.23 0.12
CA MET A 475 -19.22 -12.78 -0.14
C MET A 475 -19.20 -13.56 -1.46
N ASP A 476 -19.83 -13.03 -2.52
CA ASP A 476 -20.02 -13.71 -3.80
C ASP A 476 -18.93 -13.31 -4.81
N GLN A 477 -18.71 -12.00 -5.00
CA GLN A 477 -17.76 -11.46 -5.97
C GLN A 477 -17.29 -10.05 -5.59
N TRP A 478 -16.17 -9.64 -6.19
CA TRP A 478 -15.76 -8.25 -6.23
C TRP A 478 -16.50 -7.48 -7.33
N GLU A 479 -16.89 -6.25 -7.02
CA GLU A 479 -17.40 -5.26 -7.95
C GLU A 479 -16.28 -4.26 -8.26
N VAL A 480 -15.96 -4.09 -9.53
CA VAL A 480 -14.94 -3.13 -9.97
C VAL A 480 -15.59 -1.77 -10.19
N LEU A 481 -15.20 -0.80 -9.38
CA LEU A 481 -15.66 0.58 -9.47
C LEU A 481 -14.74 1.41 -10.39
N VAL A 482 -13.43 1.16 -10.31
CA VAL A 482 -12.41 1.77 -11.17
C VAL A 482 -11.43 0.68 -11.57
N LYS A 483 -11.18 0.55 -12.87
CA LYS A 483 -10.14 -0.33 -13.41
C LYS A 483 -8.83 0.45 -13.48
N MET A 484 -7.73 -0.19 -13.11
CA MET A 484 -6.39 0.33 -13.39
C MET A 484 -6.03 -0.01 -14.84
N ASP A 485 -5.42 0.95 -15.53
CA ASP A 485 -4.75 0.71 -16.82
C ASP A 485 -3.24 0.60 -16.54
N PRO A 486 -2.64 -0.59 -16.62
CA PRO A 486 -1.21 -0.78 -16.37
C PRO A 486 -0.30 0.08 -17.26
N LYS A 487 -0.78 0.46 -18.45
CA LYS A 487 -0.02 1.27 -19.41
C LYS A 487 -0.04 2.77 -19.08
N SER A 488 -0.92 3.18 -18.17
CA SER A 488 -1.07 4.57 -17.76
C SER A 488 -0.08 4.99 -16.68
N GLN A 489 0.71 4.06 -16.15
CA GLN A 489 1.67 4.38 -15.10
C GLN A 489 2.97 4.88 -15.70
N GLU A 490 3.26 6.16 -15.46
CA GLU A 490 4.56 6.76 -15.75
C GLU A 490 5.59 6.19 -14.76
N TRP A 491 6.64 5.57 -15.31
CA TRP A 491 7.84 5.19 -14.59
C TRP A 491 9.02 5.83 -15.30
N LEU A 492 9.74 6.70 -14.59
CA LEU A 492 10.93 7.33 -15.11
C LEU A 492 12.13 6.48 -14.72
N ASP A 493 12.87 5.96 -15.71
CA ASP A 493 14.10 5.23 -15.46
C ASP A 493 15.23 6.21 -15.06
N GLU A 494 16.22 5.71 -14.30
CA GLU A 494 17.31 6.55 -13.75
C GLU A 494 18.21 7.17 -14.86
N SER A 495 18.15 6.67 -16.10
CA SER A 495 18.97 7.11 -17.23
C SER A 495 18.48 8.38 -17.93
N GLU A 496 17.27 8.89 -17.66
CA GLU A 496 16.79 10.16 -18.26
C GLU A 496 17.20 11.42 -17.47
N SER A 497 18.12 11.28 -16.52
CA SER A 497 18.69 12.38 -15.75
C SER A 497 20.01 12.86 -16.35
N ASP A 498 19.97 13.43 -17.55
CA ASP A 498 21.02 14.34 -18.02
C ASP A 498 20.43 15.48 -18.85
N GLY A 499 20.60 16.70 -18.36
CA GLY A 499 20.43 17.94 -19.13
C GLY A 499 19.30 18.86 -18.67
N ASP A 500 19.67 19.78 -17.77
CA ASP A 500 19.22 21.19 -17.70
C ASP A 500 18.78 21.64 -16.29
N GLU A 501 19.73 21.69 -15.36
CA GLU A 501 19.71 22.71 -14.30
C GLU A 501 20.79 23.77 -14.64
N GLU A 502 20.36 24.83 -15.34
CA GLU A 502 21.14 26.05 -15.52
C GLU A 502 21.24 26.77 -14.16
N ASP A 503 22.35 26.57 -13.44
CA ASP A 503 22.75 27.40 -12.31
C ASP A 503 23.24 28.77 -12.82
N GLU A 504 22.40 29.80 -12.71
CA GLU A 504 22.84 31.20 -12.76
C GLU A 504 23.40 31.61 -11.38
N GLU A 505 24.70 31.39 -11.14
CA GLU A 505 25.42 32.07 -10.04
C GLU A 505 26.27 33.24 -10.55
N GLU A 506 26.00 34.42 -9.97
CA GLU A 506 26.66 35.69 -10.25
C GLU A 506 28.17 35.70 -9.87
N GLU A 507 28.94 36.28 -10.80
CA GLU A 507 30.28 36.87 -10.73
C GLU A 507 30.88 37.19 -9.33
N GLU A 508 32.15 36.81 -9.12
CA GLU A 508 33.26 37.75 -8.83
C GLU A 508 34.65 37.06 -8.78
N ALA A 509 35.48 37.44 -9.75
CA ALA A 509 36.90 37.81 -9.65
C ALA A 509 38.04 36.80 -9.38
N ASN A 510 38.92 36.75 -10.41
CA ASN A 510 40.38 36.67 -10.42
C ASN A 510 41.09 35.29 -10.45
N GLY A 511 41.74 35.02 -11.59
CA GLY A 511 43.19 34.82 -11.60
C GLY A 511 43.74 33.53 -12.24
N ALA A 512 44.05 33.63 -13.53
CA ALA A 512 45.22 33.05 -14.22
C ALA A 512 45.51 31.53 -14.16
N GLY A 513 45.48 30.91 -15.35
CA GLY A 513 46.61 30.13 -15.85
C GLY A 513 46.37 28.68 -16.28
N GLY A 514 46.24 28.48 -17.61
CA GLY A 514 47.05 27.54 -18.41
C GLY A 514 46.69 26.05 -18.49
N GLY A 515 46.69 25.53 -19.74
CA GLY A 515 46.90 24.13 -20.16
C GLY A 515 45.61 23.34 -20.38
N ASP A 516 45.17 23.13 -21.63
CA ASP A 516 45.51 22.01 -22.57
C ASP A 516 44.54 20.82 -22.37
N GLU A 517 43.65 20.61 -23.35
CA GLU A 517 43.65 19.48 -24.33
C GLU A 517 43.00 18.21 -23.74
N GLU A 518 41.74 17.90 -24.08
CA GLU A 518 41.26 17.05 -25.19
C GLU A 518 41.15 15.56 -24.80
N GLU A 519 40.20 14.89 -25.47
CA GLU A 519 39.94 13.43 -25.58
C GLU A 519 38.90 12.78 -24.65
N ASP A 520 37.65 12.82 -25.14
CA ASP A 520 36.64 11.75 -25.04
C ASP A 520 36.96 10.63 -26.05
N GLU A 521 36.87 9.36 -25.62
CA GLU A 521 36.58 8.16 -26.43
C GLU A 521 35.79 7.21 -25.49
N SER A 522 34.47 7.07 -25.66
CA SER A 522 33.75 6.04 -26.46
C SER A 522 33.92 4.61 -25.84
N GLU A 523 32.93 3.75 -25.63
CA GLU A 523 31.88 3.08 -26.43
C GLU A 523 31.20 2.12 -25.40
N ASP A 524 30.03 1.50 -25.53
CA ASP A 524 28.83 1.56 -26.36
C ASP A 524 27.84 0.60 -25.66
N GLU A 525 26.56 0.95 -25.62
CA GLU A 525 25.47 0.01 -25.38
C GLU A 525 24.84 -0.34 -26.74
N GLU A 526 24.70 -1.64 -27.02
CA GLU A 526 24.01 -2.17 -28.20
C GLU A 526 22.48 -2.19 -27.95
N GLU A 527 21.71 -1.39 -28.68
CA GLU A 527 20.26 -1.59 -28.88
C GLU A 527 19.97 -1.99 -30.34
N GLU A 528 19.03 -2.93 -30.51
CA GLU A 528 18.70 -3.60 -31.77
C GLU A 528 18.27 -2.64 -32.90
N GLU A 529 18.83 -2.91 -34.09
CA GLU A 529 18.82 -2.11 -35.31
C GLU A 529 17.44 -2.00 -36.00
N ASP A 530 16.89 -0.79 -36.07
CA ASP A 530 16.03 -0.39 -37.20
C ASP A 530 16.95 0.06 -38.35
N GLU A 531 17.28 -0.85 -39.27
CA GLU A 531 18.23 -0.60 -40.39
C GLU A 531 17.94 0.73 -41.13
N HIS A 532 18.80 1.72 -40.90
CA HIS A 532 18.77 2.98 -41.60
C HIS A 532 19.10 2.78 -43.10
N PRO A 533 18.57 3.63 -44.02
CA PRO A 533 18.86 3.49 -45.44
C PRO A 533 20.36 3.59 -45.74
N ALA A 534 20.98 2.54 -46.28
CA ALA A 534 22.42 2.54 -46.56
C ALA A 534 22.86 3.64 -47.57
N VAL A 535 24.10 4.10 -47.40
CA VAL A 535 24.78 5.01 -48.33
C VAL A 535 25.18 4.23 -49.60
N GLN A 536 24.88 4.77 -50.78
CA GLN A 536 25.22 4.10 -52.04
C GLN A 536 26.66 4.40 -52.44
N GLU A 537 27.33 3.44 -53.10
CA GLU A 537 28.74 3.56 -53.48
C GLU A 537 28.97 4.77 -54.42
N GLY A 538 29.73 5.76 -53.93
CA GLY A 538 30.04 7.01 -54.64
C GLY A 538 28.96 8.10 -54.56
N GLU A 539 27.92 7.93 -53.74
CA GLU A 539 26.92 8.96 -53.46
C GLU A 539 27.53 10.06 -52.58
N GLU A 540 27.37 11.34 -52.95
CA GLU A 540 27.78 12.45 -52.07
C GLU A 540 26.71 12.73 -51.01
N LEU A 541 27.11 13.28 -49.85
CA LEU A 541 26.22 13.62 -48.73
C LEU A 541 24.94 14.36 -49.16
N SER A 542 25.05 15.30 -50.10
CA SER A 542 23.89 16.06 -50.58
C SER A 542 22.88 15.19 -51.36
N GLY A 543 23.38 14.17 -52.07
CA GLY A 543 22.57 13.16 -52.74
C GLY A 543 21.89 12.24 -51.74
N TYR A 544 22.66 11.75 -50.75
CA TYR A 544 22.14 10.89 -49.69
C TYR A 544 21.03 11.57 -48.88
N GLN A 545 21.26 12.79 -48.40
CA GLN A 545 20.28 13.58 -47.64
C GLN A 545 19.00 13.83 -48.44
N SER A 546 19.11 14.08 -49.75
CA SER A 546 17.95 14.33 -50.62
C SER A 546 17.14 13.05 -50.84
N ARG A 547 17.81 11.92 -51.06
CA ARG A 547 17.17 10.61 -51.31
C ARG A 547 16.47 10.08 -50.06
N THR A 548 17.08 10.25 -48.89
CA THR A 548 16.60 9.69 -47.62
C THR A 548 15.80 10.68 -46.78
N GLN A 549 15.55 11.90 -47.28
CA GLN A 549 14.91 12.99 -46.54
C GLN A 549 13.59 12.60 -45.86
N GLN A 550 12.72 11.86 -46.54
CA GLN A 550 11.42 11.47 -45.99
C GLN A 550 11.55 10.48 -44.82
N TYR A 551 12.53 9.57 -44.88
CA TYR A 551 12.83 8.65 -43.81
C TYR A 551 13.30 9.41 -42.57
N TRP A 552 14.34 10.24 -42.72
CA TRP A 552 14.92 10.98 -41.60
C TRP A 552 13.97 12.03 -41.01
N VAL A 553 13.09 12.63 -41.81
CA VAL A 553 12.04 13.53 -41.31
C VAL A 553 10.97 12.75 -40.53
N GLY A 554 10.65 11.53 -40.97
CA GLY A 554 9.75 10.63 -40.23
C GLY A 554 10.34 10.26 -38.88
N LEU A 555 11.57 9.77 -38.87
CA LEU A 555 12.29 9.38 -37.66
C LEU A 555 12.46 10.57 -36.70
N ALA A 556 12.90 11.72 -37.21
CA ALA A 556 13.00 12.94 -36.41
C ALA A 556 11.65 13.39 -35.83
N ARG A 557 10.53 13.16 -36.52
CA ARG A 557 9.19 13.51 -36.01
C ARG A 557 8.70 12.51 -34.96
N THR A 558 9.03 11.23 -35.09
CA THR A 558 8.79 10.24 -34.04
C THR A 558 9.54 10.63 -32.77
N ASN A 559 10.83 10.96 -32.90
CA ASN A 559 11.69 11.30 -31.75
C ASN A 559 11.30 12.64 -31.10
N MET A 560 10.88 13.63 -31.90
CA MET A 560 10.51 14.96 -31.39
C MET A 560 9.03 15.11 -31.00
N GLY A 561 8.19 14.11 -31.28
CA GLY A 561 6.76 14.14 -31.06
C GLY A 561 5.94 14.90 -32.14
N PRO A 562 4.61 14.67 -32.19
CA PRO A 562 3.75 15.11 -33.29
C PRO A 562 3.57 16.64 -33.39
N ASP A 563 3.75 17.38 -32.29
CA ASP A 563 3.55 18.84 -32.21
C ASP A 563 4.82 19.65 -32.55
N ALA A 564 5.93 18.99 -32.91
CA ALA A 564 7.19 19.65 -33.22
C ALA A 564 7.09 20.51 -34.49
N LYS A 565 7.60 21.75 -34.43
CA LYS A 565 7.61 22.69 -35.57
C LYS A 565 8.37 22.09 -36.76
N ASP A 566 7.75 22.06 -37.93
CA ASP A 566 8.30 21.43 -39.16
C ASP A 566 9.72 21.88 -39.51
N LYS A 567 10.05 23.16 -39.30
CA LYS A 567 11.38 23.70 -39.57
C LYS A 567 12.46 23.14 -38.63
N LYS A 568 12.10 22.81 -37.38
CA LYS A 568 13.00 22.21 -36.38
C LYS A 568 13.18 20.72 -36.70
N VAL A 569 12.10 20.01 -37.01
CA VAL A 569 12.11 18.60 -37.46
C VAL A 569 12.99 18.44 -38.70
N ALA A 570 12.85 19.31 -39.71
CA ALA A 570 13.66 19.25 -40.93
C ALA A 570 15.16 19.49 -40.65
N LYS A 571 15.51 20.33 -39.66
CA LYS A 571 16.90 20.59 -39.29
C LYS A 571 17.52 19.39 -38.56
N VAL A 572 16.76 18.76 -37.67
CA VAL A 572 17.19 17.55 -36.95
C VAL A 572 17.32 16.38 -37.92
N ALA A 573 16.36 16.18 -38.83
CA ALA A 573 16.44 15.15 -39.86
C ALA A 573 17.69 15.28 -40.75
N LEU A 574 18.06 16.51 -41.15
CA LEU A 574 19.29 16.74 -41.91
C LEU A 574 20.56 16.46 -41.10
N ALA A 575 20.53 16.72 -39.79
CA ALA A 575 21.65 16.40 -38.90
C ALA A 575 21.79 14.88 -38.71
N MET A 576 20.70 14.16 -38.46
CA MET A 576 20.69 12.70 -38.33
C MET A 576 21.18 12.02 -39.61
N ALA A 577 20.66 12.44 -40.77
CA ALA A 577 21.11 11.93 -42.06
C ALA A 577 22.59 12.23 -42.33
N LYS A 578 23.11 13.33 -41.80
CA LYS A 578 24.51 13.69 -41.95
C LYS A 578 25.41 12.81 -41.10
N VAL A 579 25.09 12.67 -39.82
CA VAL A 579 25.85 11.84 -38.87
C VAL A 579 25.91 10.41 -39.39
N PHE A 580 24.76 9.81 -39.73
CA PHE A 580 24.74 8.46 -40.27
C PHE A 580 25.54 8.30 -41.58
N TYR A 581 25.55 9.31 -42.45
CA TYR A 581 26.36 9.26 -43.67
C TYR A 581 27.87 9.36 -43.38
N GLU A 582 28.26 10.08 -42.33
CA GLU A 582 29.67 10.21 -41.92
C GLU A 582 30.17 8.92 -41.23
N ASP A 583 29.27 8.12 -40.65
CA ASP A 583 29.57 6.86 -39.96
C ASP A 583 29.61 5.62 -40.88
N GLN A 584 29.30 5.77 -42.18
CA GLN A 584 29.30 4.70 -43.21
C GLN A 584 30.42 4.90 -44.22
#